data_AF-A0A519F2I7-F1
#
_entry.id   AF-A0A519F2I7-F1
#
_cell.length_a   1.000
_cell.length_b   1.000
_cell.length_c   1.000
_cell.angle_alpha   90.00
_cell.angle_beta   90.00
_cell.angle_gamma   90.00
#
_symmetry.space_group_name_H-M   'P 1'
#
loop_
_entity.id
_entity.type
_entity.pdbx_description
1 polymer ?
#
loop_
_entity_poly.entity_id
_entity_poly.type
_entity_poly.pdbx_seq_one_letter_code
_entity_poly.pdbx_strand_id
1 'polypeptide(L)'
;ASYDFGVVKLFGQVASIKRKVDYSEGFNEPIFNPSTKMTGYLVGVTVPVGAGLIRASYGQVKTKVDQQAVLFPSLFAPAYEDPKANQLAIGYVHNLSKRTALYATGTYVRNKNGAGFTAGSGNIDAPYAASYTALGQTGVYRAKTSIGYDFGIRHAF
;
A
#
# COMPACT_ATOMS: atom_id res chain seq x y z
N ALA A 1 -3.59 4.84 17.74
CA ALA A 1 -4.42 4.63 18.95
C ALA A 1 -5.04 3.23 18.91
N SER A 2 -5.31 2.65 20.06
CA SER A 2 -5.98 1.35 20.17
C SER A 2 -6.80 1.27 21.45
N TYR A 3 -7.83 0.44 21.44
CA TYR A 3 -8.67 0.18 22.61
C TYR A 3 -9.11 -1.28 22.65
N ASP A 4 -9.21 -1.83 23.86
CA ASP A 4 -9.57 -3.22 24.14
C ASP A 4 -10.85 -3.28 24.97
N PHE A 5 -11.91 -3.81 24.39
CA PHE A 5 -13.22 -3.99 25.03
C PHE A 5 -13.36 -5.38 25.67
N GLY A 6 -12.29 -6.18 25.72
CA GLY A 6 -12.29 -7.57 26.15
C GLY A 6 -12.79 -8.52 25.05
N VAL A 7 -14.02 -8.31 24.58
CA VAL A 7 -14.65 -9.12 23.51
C VAL A 7 -14.19 -8.73 22.10
N VAL A 8 -13.60 -7.55 21.95
CA VAL A 8 -13.07 -7.04 20.69
C VAL A 8 -11.99 -6.01 20.97
N LYS A 9 -10.94 -5.98 20.14
CA LYS A 9 -9.91 -4.94 20.17
C LYS A 9 -9.93 -4.16 18.87
N LEU A 10 -9.88 -2.85 18.96
CA LEU A 10 -9.82 -1.94 17.81
C LEU A 10 -8.50 -1.18 17.83
N PHE A 11 -7.95 -0.90 16.65
CA PHE A 11 -6.83 0.01 16.50
C PHE A 11 -6.95 0.86 15.24
N GLY A 12 -6.32 2.03 15.29
CA GLY A 12 -6.23 2.98 14.19
C GLY A 12 -4.87 3.66 14.16
N GLN A 13 -4.35 3.89 12.96
CA GLN A 13 -3.08 4.58 12.72
C GLN A 13 -3.25 5.56 11.56
N VAL A 14 -2.54 6.67 11.61
CA VAL A 14 -2.40 7.63 10.52
C VAL A 14 -0.92 7.98 10.38
N ALA A 15 -0.45 8.15 9.15
CA ALA A 15 0.94 8.47 8.87
C ALA A 15 1.05 9.46 7.72
N SER A 16 2.05 10.33 7.80
CA SER A 16 2.41 11.27 6.73
C SER A 16 3.93 11.31 6.60
N ILE A 17 4.43 11.03 5.41
CA ILE A 17 5.86 11.07 5.07
C ILE A 17 6.02 12.09 3.96
N LYS A 18 6.98 13.01 4.10
CA LYS A 18 7.34 13.97 3.05
C LYS A 18 8.81 13.81 2.70
N ARG A 19 9.08 13.69 1.41
CA ARG A 19 10.42 13.70 0.82
C ARG A 19 10.53 14.94 -0.06
N LYS A 20 11.56 15.74 0.16
CA LYS A 20 11.94 16.84 -0.74
C LYS A 20 13.25 16.45 -1.43
N VAL A 21 13.40 16.84 -2.68
CA VAL A 21 14.68 16.77 -3.39
C VAL A 21 15.08 18.19 -3.70
N ASP A 22 16.24 18.60 -3.20
CA ASP A 22 16.79 19.92 -3.48
C ASP A 22 17.82 19.80 -4.61
N TYR A 23 17.58 20.52 -5.70
CA TYR A 23 18.48 20.63 -6.84
C TYR A 23 19.22 21.97 -6.76
N SER A 24 20.46 22.00 -7.24
CA SER A 24 21.31 23.19 -7.27
C SER A 24 21.42 23.70 -8.71
N GLU A 25 20.30 24.26 -9.19
CA GLU A 25 20.05 24.87 -10.51
C GLU A 25 21.16 24.68 -11.58
N GLY A 26 21.27 23.45 -12.09
CA GLY A 26 22.10 23.10 -13.25
C GLY A 26 21.34 23.07 -14.58
N PHE A 27 22.05 23.11 -15.71
CA PHE A 27 21.45 23.11 -17.07
C PHE A 27 20.58 21.87 -17.39
N ASN A 28 20.71 20.78 -16.62
CA ASN A 28 19.95 19.53 -16.75
C ASN A 28 19.05 19.22 -15.54
N GLU A 29 18.77 20.21 -14.68
CA GLU A 29 17.97 20.01 -13.48
C GLU A 29 16.53 20.56 -13.62
N PRO A 30 15.56 20.04 -12.83
CA PRO A 30 14.21 20.61 -12.82
C PRO A 30 14.23 22.07 -12.37
N ILE A 31 13.37 22.91 -12.96
CA ILE A 31 13.23 24.35 -12.64
C ILE A 31 12.65 24.64 -11.25
N PHE A 32 12.41 23.61 -10.43
CA PHE A 32 11.88 23.70 -9.07
C PHE A 32 12.31 22.47 -8.28
N ASN A 33 12.35 22.58 -6.94
CA ASN A 33 12.63 21.44 -6.06
C ASN A 33 11.36 20.60 -5.85
N PRO A 34 11.25 19.39 -6.43
CA PRO A 34 10.04 18.59 -6.31
C PRO A 34 9.93 17.98 -4.91
N SER A 35 8.69 17.88 -4.41
CA SER A 35 8.39 17.11 -3.22
C SER A 35 7.41 15.97 -3.49
N THR A 36 7.58 14.87 -2.75
CA THR A 36 6.67 13.74 -2.71
C THR A 36 6.13 13.62 -1.30
N LYS A 37 4.81 13.61 -1.14
CA LYS A 37 4.13 13.42 0.15
C LYS A 37 3.26 12.18 0.11
N MET A 38 3.52 11.23 0.99
CA MET A 38 2.67 10.06 1.22
C MET A 38 1.85 10.26 2.47
N THR A 39 0.55 10.07 2.39
CA THR A 39 -0.37 10.13 3.53
C THR A 39 -1.22 8.88 3.55
N GLY A 40 -1.39 8.27 4.72
CA GLY A 40 -2.20 7.08 4.84
C GLY A 40 -2.84 6.90 6.20
N TYR A 41 -3.77 5.96 6.25
CA TYR A 41 -4.40 5.51 7.47
C TYR A 41 -4.59 3.99 7.43
N LEU A 42 -4.73 3.39 8.61
CA LEU A 42 -5.01 1.98 8.81
C LEU A 42 -5.96 1.85 9.99
N VAL A 43 -7.00 1.05 9.83
CA VAL A 43 -7.87 0.63 10.92
C VAL A 43 -7.90 -0.89 10.96
N GLY A 44 -8.03 -1.46 12.15
CA GLY A 44 -8.13 -2.89 12.29
C GLY A 44 -8.83 -3.32 13.55
N VAL A 45 -9.28 -4.57 13.51
CA VAL A 45 -10.06 -5.22 14.55
C VAL A 45 -9.49 -6.60 14.84
N THR A 46 -9.55 -7.01 16.10
CA THR A 46 -9.25 -8.38 16.53
C THR A 46 -10.37 -8.87 17.44
N VAL A 47 -10.92 -10.03 17.13
CA VAL A 47 -12.00 -10.67 17.88
C VAL A 47 -11.51 -12.03 18.38
N PRO A 48 -11.39 -12.27 19.70
CA PRO A 48 -11.17 -13.61 20.24
C PRO A 48 -12.42 -14.48 20.05
N VAL A 49 -12.23 -15.71 19.58
CA VAL A 49 -13.30 -16.70 19.37
C VAL A 49 -12.83 -18.05 19.89
N GLY A 50 -13.17 -18.40 21.13
CA GLY A 50 -12.68 -19.61 21.79
C GLY A 50 -11.14 -19.63 21.86
N ALA A 51 -10.53 -20.68 21.33
CA ALA A 51 -9.06 -20.78 21.20
C ALA A 51 -8.46 -19.95 20.04
N GLY A 52 -9.31 -19.32 19.23
CA GLY A 52 -8.91 -18.60 18.02
C GLY A 52 -8.99 -17.08 18.11
N LEU A 53 -8.43 -16.42 17.10
CA LEU A 53 -8.44 -14.97 16.91
C LEU A 53 -8.80 -14.67 15.45
N ILE A 54 -9.88 -13.93 15.22
CA ILE A 54 -10.19 -13.33 13.93
C ILE A 54 -9.55 -11.95 13.88
N ARG A 55 -8.90 -11.61 12.77
CA ARG A 55 -8.29 -10.31 12.52
C ARG A 55 -8.77 -9.77 11.19
N ALA A 56 -9.06 -8.48 11.15
CA ALA A 56 -9.31 -7.79 9.89
C ALA A 56 -8.72 -6.38 9.94
N SER A 57 -8.29 -5.87 8.80
CA SER A 57 -7.82 -4.51 8.68
C SER A 57 -8.11 -3.91 7.32
N TYR A 58 -8.28 -2.59 7.30
CA TYR A 58 -8.41 -1.80 6.10
C TYR A 58 -7.52 -0.58 6.17
N GLY A 59 -6.75 -0.34 5.12
CA GLY A 59 -5.85 0.80 5.04
C GLY A 59 -5.86 1.44 3.66
N GLN A 60 -5.49 2.71 3.63
CA GLN A 60 -5.28 3.46 2.39
C GLN A 60 -3.98 4.26 2.48
N VAL A 61 -3.27 4.32 1.37
CA VAL A 61 -2.18 5.28 1.15
C VAL A 61 -2.44 6.10 -0.11
N LYS A 62 -2.12 7.39 -0.05
CA LYS A 62 -2.19 8.35 -1.15
C LYS A 62 -0.85 9.05 -1.28
N THR A 63 -0.34 9.15 -2.50
CA THR A 63 0.94 9.78 -2.82
C THR A 63 0.67 11.02 -3.66
N LYS A 64 1.08 12.18 -3.15
CA LYS A 64 1.10 13.44 -3.88
C LYS A 64 2.52 13.70 -4.37
N VAL A 65 2.66 14.04 -5.64
CA VAL A 65 3.95 14.39 -6.24
C VAL A 65 3.78 15.76 -6.85
N ASP A 66 4.66 16.69 -6.50
CA ASP A 66 4.70 18.00 -7.15
C ASP A 66 5.07 17.80 -8.60
N GLN A 67 4.26 18.33 -9.51
CA GLN A 67 4.50 18.25 -10.94
C GLN A 67 5.04 19.57 -11.45
N GLN A 68 5.96 19.49 -12.40
CA GLN A 68 6.36 20.67 -13.16
C GLN A 68 5.14 21.22 -13.88
N ALA A 69 4.95 22.53 -13.82
CA ALA A 69 3.92 23.18 -14.62
C ALA A 69 4.17 22.81 -16.10
N VAL A 70 3.17 22.21 -16.74
CA VAL A 70 3.25 21.86 -18.16
C VAL A 70 3.22 23.18 -18.94
N LEU A 71 4.36 23.57 -19.54
CA LEU A 71 4.49 24.83 -20.27
C LEU A 71 3.52 24.94 -21.46
N PHE A 72 3.06 23.80 -21.99
CA PHE A 72 2.06 23.69 -23.04
C PHE A 72 0.99 22.65 -22.66
N PRO A 73 -0.07 23.03 -21.93
CA PRO A 73 -1.16 22.10 -21.62
C PRO A 73 -1.88 21.74 -22.92
N SER A 74 -1.79 20.49 -23.35
CA SER A 74 -2.55 20.01 -24.51
C SER A 74 -4.01 19.70 -24.11
N LEU A 75 -4.97 19.98 -25.00
CA LEU A 75 -6.39 19.61 -24.81
C LEU A 75 -6.62 18.09 -24.70
N PHE A 76 -5.60 17.28 -24.99
CA PHE A 76 -5.64 15.82 -24.95
C PHE A 76 -4.83 15.23 -23.78
N ALA A 77 -4.27 16.07 -22.89
CA ALA A 77 -3.54 15.60 -21.72
C ALA A 77 -4.53 15.38 -20.56
N PRO A 78 -4.73 14.14 -20.08
CA PRO A 78 -5.60 13.89 -18.94
C PRO A 78 -5.02 14.59 -17.69
N ALA A 79 -5.91 15.14 -16.86
CA ALA A 79 -5.53 15.71 -15.58
C ALA A 79 -4.83 14.64 -14.73
N TYR A 80 -3.68 14.99 -14.16
CA TYR A 80 -2.97 14.09 -13.26
C TYR A 80 -3.78 13.86 -11.99
N GLU A 81 -4.01 12.60 -11.66
CA GLU A 81 -4.54 12.22 -10.36
C GLU A 81 -3.48 11.56 -9.50
N ASP A 82 -3.45 11.92 -8.22
CA ASP A 82 -2.56 11.33 -7.22
C ASP A 82 -2.68 9.79 -7.16
N PRO A 83 -1.55 9.05 -7.24
CA PRO A 83 -1.50 7.61 -6.99
C PRO A 83 -2.08 7.26 -5.62
N LYS A 84 -2.91 6.21 -5.58
CA LYS A 84 -3.49 5.71 -4.32
C LYS A 84 -3.68 4.21 -4.33
N ALA A 85 -3.55 3.59 -3.16
CA ALA A 85 -3.82 2.17 -2.96
C ALA A 85 -4.66 1.95 -1.71
N ASN A 86 -5.60 1.01 -1.80
CA ASN A 86 -6.36 0.50 -0.66
C ASN A 86 -5.98 -0.96 -0.42
N GLN A 87 -5.89 -1.35 0.84
CA GLN A 87 -5.60 -2.72 1.26
C GLN A 87 -6.67 -3.19 2.24
N LEU A 88 -7.21 -4.38 1.96
CA LEU A 88 -8.07 -5.12 2.86
C LEU A 88 -7.34 -6.42 3.24
N ALA A 89 -7.28 -6.74 4.53
CA ALA A 89 -6.74 -8.00 5.00
C ALA A 89 -7.70 -8.66 5.99
N ILE A 90 -7.79 -9.98 5.92
CA ILE A 90 -8.53 -10.82 6.87
C ILE A 90 -7.68 -12.04 7.22
N GLY A 91 -7.70 -12.44 8.49
CA GLY A 91 -6.95 -13.59 8.94
C GLY A 91 -7.57 -14.27 10.15
N TYR A 92 -7.19 -15.53 10.32
CA TYR A 92 -7.56 -16.35 11.45
C TYR A 92 -6.31 -17.00 12.04
N VAL A 93 -6.23 -16.99 13.37
CA VAL A 93 -5.19 -17.68 14.12
C VAL A 93 -5.88 -18.66 15.05
N HIS A 94 -5.48 -19.92 15.01
CA HIS A 94 -5.95 -20.97 15.91
C HIS A 94 -4.82 -21.37 16.85
N ASN A 95 -4.97 -21.11 18.15
CA ASN A 95 -3.93 -21.46 19.12
C ASN A 95 -4.10 -22.92 19.55
N LEU A 96 -3.14 -23.78 19.19
CA LEU A 96 -3.07 -25.17 19.62
C LEU A 96 -2.53 -25.28 21.04
N SER A 97 -1.68 -24.34 21.46
CA SER A 97 -1.17 -24.19 22.82
C SER A 97 -0.76 -22.73 23.07
N LYS A 98 -0.20 -22.43 24.25
CA LYS A 98 0.44 -21.11 24.50
C LYS A 98 1.63 -20.84 23.56
N ARG A 99 2.23 -21.89 22.99
CA ARG A 99 3.46 -21.86 22.21
C ARG A 99 3.24 -22.13 20.73
N THR A 100 2.17 -22.84 20.36
CA THR A 100 1.91 -23.28 18.98
C THR A 100 0.60 -22.72 18.46
N ALA A 101 0.60 -22.19 17.23
CA ALA A 101 -0.62 -21.79 16.56
C ALA A 101 -0.56 -22.07 15.05
N LEU A 102 -1.72 -22.41 14.48
CA LEU A 102 -1.97 -22.38 13.05
C LEU A 102 -2.47 -21.00 12.66
N TYR A 103 -2.13 -20.52 11.47
CA TYR A 103 -2.66 -19.26 10.97
C TYR A 103 -2.93 -19.32 9.46
N ALA A 104 -3.87 -18.50 9.02
CA ALA A 104 -4.12 -18.19 7.62
C ALA A 104 -4.55 -16.73 7.48
N THR A 105 -4.05 -16.04 6.45
CA THR A 105 -4.35 -14.64 6.15
C THR A 105 -4.53 -14.49 4.64
N GLY A 106 -5.53 -13.70 4.24
CA GLY A 106 -5.73 -13.24 2.87
C GLY A 106 -5.70 -11.72 2.81
N THR A 107 -5.08 -11.18 1.78
CA THR A 107 -4.94 -9.75 1.53
C THR A 107 -5.33 -9.40 0.10
N TYR A 108 -6.07 -8.30 -0.06
CA TYR A 108 -6.44 -7.72 -1.33
C TYR A 108 -5.97 -6.26 -1.38
N VAL A 109 -5.19 -5.92 -2.40
CA VAL A 109 -4.72 -4.56 -2.68
C VAL A 109 -5.34 -4.07 -3.99
N ARG A 110 -5.85 -2.84 -3.99
CA ARG A 110 -6.37 -2.16 -5.17
C ARG A 110 -5.63 -0.85 -5.39
N ASN A 111 -4.87 -0.82 -6.47
CA ASN A 111 -4.16 0.35 -6.97
C ASN A 111 -5.05 1.20 -7.88
N LYS A 112 -4.86 2.52 -7.83
CA LYS A 112 -5.46 3.51 -8.74
C LYS A 112 -4.40 4.54 -9.11
N ASN A 113 -4.59 5.15 -10.29
CA ASN A 113 -3.81 6.29 -10.76
C ASN A 113 -2.29 6.02 -10.79
N GLY A 114 -1.90 4.83 -11.26
CA GLY A 114 -0.49 4.45 -11.38
C GLY A 114 0.19 3.95 -10.09
N ALA A 115 -0.53 3.78 -8.98
CA ALA A 115 0.01 3.12 -7.79
C ALA A 115 0.44 1.67 -8.09
N GLY A 116 1.47 1.19 -7.39
CA GLY A 116 2.10 -0.11 -7.65
C GLY A 116 2.30 -0.97 -6.41
N PHE A 117 1.42 -0.88 -5.42
CA PHE A 117 1.52 -1.68 -4.20
C PHE A 117 1.09 -3.13 -4.45
N THR A 118 1.76 -4.08 -3.79
CA THR A 118 1.51 -5.51 -3.89
C THR A 118 1.02 -6.06 -2.55
N ALA A 119 0.21 -7.12 -2.58
CA ALA A 119 -0.25 -7.84 -1.40
C ALA A 119 0.77 -8.87 -0.88
N GLY A 120 2.00 -8.84 -1.40
CA GLY A 120 3.00 -9.90 -1.24
C GLY A 120 3.61 -9.97 0.16
N SER A 121 3.95 -11.20 0.56
CA SER A 121 4.87 -11.49 1.66
C SER A 121 6.22 -11.89 1.05
N GLY A 122 7.33 -11.44 1.64
CA GLY A 122 8.67 -11.90 1.24
C GLY A 122 9.20 -11.41 -0.12
N ASN A 123 8.90 -10.17 -0.52
CA ASN A 123 9.36 -9.56 -1.78
C ASN A 123 8.86 -10.25 -3.07
N ILE A 124 7.73 -10.96 -3.01
CA ILE A 124 7.07 -11.49 -4.21
C ILE A 124 6.34 -10.34 -4.90
N ASP A 125 6.99 -9.72 -5.88
CA ASP A 125 6.39 -8.69 -6.72
C ASP A 125 5.62 -9.30 -7.89
N ALA A 126 4.43 -8.77 -8.13
CA ALA A 126 3.67 -9.13 -9.32
C ALA A 126 4.41 -8.61 -10.57
N PRO A 127 4.58 -9.43 -11.63
CA PRO A 127 5.22 -8.99 -12.85
C PRO A 127 4.46 -7.82 -13.50
N TYR A 128 5.16 -7.02 -14.29
CA TYR A 128 4.53 -6.02 -15.15
C TYR A 128 3.57 -6.70 -16.13
N ALA A 129 2.41 -6.09 -16.36
CA ALA A 129 1.40 -6.63 -17.26
C ALA A 129 1.82 -6.49 -18.74
N ALA A 130 2.40 -5.34 -19.08
CA ALA A 130 2.97 -5.05 -20.40
C ALA A 130 3.83 -3.78 -20.32
N SER A 131 4.69 -3.56 -21.32
CA SER A 131 5.42 -2.30 -21.52
C SER A 131 4.79 -1.50 -22.67
N TYR A 132 4.97 -0.19 -22.67
CA TYR A 132 4.58 0.67 -23.78
C TYR A 132 5.65 1.72 -24.05
N THR A 133 5.76 2.14 -25.31
CA THR A 133 6.56 3.28 -25.73
C THR A 133 5.66 4.29 -26.41
N ALA A 134 5.60 5.51 -25.90
CA ALA A 134 4.83 6.61 -26.47
C ALA A 134 5.67 7.89 -26.42
N LEU A 135 5.73 8.63 -27.52
CA LEU A 135 6.47 9.90 -27.61
C LEU A 135 7.95 9.79 -27.14
N GLY A 136 8.61 8.66 -27.42
CA GLY A 136 10.00 8.39 -27.00
C GLY A 136 10.17 8.02 -25.53
N GLN A 137 9.10 7.97 -24.74
CA GLN A 137 9.11 7.54 -23.34
C GLN A 137 8.66 6.09 -23.23
N THR A 138 9.39 5.28 -22.46
CA THR A 138 9.01 3.88 -22.17
C THR A 138 8.43 3.79 -20.76
N GLY A 139 7.27 3.16 -20.64
CA GLY A 139 6.56 2.92 -19.40
C GLY A 139 6.12 1.47 -19.26
N VAL A 140 5.60 1.14 -18.07
CA VAL A 140 5.11 -0.20 -17.73
C VAL A 140 3.69 -0.12 -17.18
N TYR A 141 2.85 -1.05 -17.61
CA TYR A 141 1.55 -1.30 -17.02
C TYR A 141 1.71 -2.24 -15.82
N ARG A 142 1.14 -1.84 -14.69
CA ARG A 142 1.07 -2.66 -13.47
C ARG A 142 -0.36 -3.17 -13.28
N ALA A 143 -0.48 -4.33 -12.63
CA ALA A 143 -1.78 -4.86 -12.27
C ALA A 143 -2.52 -3.87 -11.33
N LYS A 144 -3.79 -3.61 -11.65
CA LYS A 144 -4.67 -2.75 -10.84
C LYS A 144 -4.96 -3.36 -9.48
N THR A 145 -4.90 -4.68 -9.37
CA THR A 145 -5.22 -5.43 -8.16
C THR A 145 -4.14 -6.45 -7.88
N SER A 146 -3.88 -6.70 -6.59
CA SER A 146 -2.98 -7.75 -6.12
C SER A 146 -3.67 -8.51 -5.00
N ILE A 147 -3.55 -9.83 -5.00
CA ILE A 147 -4.12 -10.72 -4.00
C ILE A 147 -2.98 -11.56 -3.43
N GLY A 148 -2.91 -11.68 -2.12
CA GLY A 148 -1.91 -12.45 -1.41
C GLY A 148 -2.57 -13.36 -0.38
N TYR A 149 -2.02 -14.55 -0.21
CA TYR A 149 -2.44 -15.49 0.82
C TYR A 149 -1.20 -16.00 1.55
N ASP A 150 -1.32 -16.21 2.86
CA ASP A 150 -0.25 -16.68 3.73
C ASP A 150 -0.87 -17.63 4.77
N PHE A 151 -0.31 -18.82 4.94
CA PHE A 151 -0.77 -19.79 5.91
C PHE A 151 0.41 -20.60 6.44
N GLY A 152 0.33 -21.03 7.69
CA GLY A 152 1.43 -21.73 8.30
C GLY A 152 1.22 -22.07 9.77
N ILE A 153 2.32 -22.49 10.39
CA ILE A 153 2.41 -22.85 11.80
C ILE A 153 3.49 -21.98 12.42
N ARG A 154 3.19 -21.40 13.60
CA ARG A 154 4.20 -20.74 14.44
C ARG A 154 4.38 -21.54 15.73
N HIS A 155 5.63 -21.70 16.15
CA HIS A 155 6.00 -22.32 17.42
C HIS A 155 7.00 -21.44 18.17
N ALA A 156 6.79 -21.21 19.46
CA ALA A 156 7.65 -20.41 20.34
C ALA A 156 8.22 -21.25 21.50
N PHE A 157 9.55 -21.24 21.67
CA PHE A 157 10.29 -21.98 22.70
C PHE A 157 10.57 -21.14 23.95
#